data_AF-A0A955Y9W6-F1
#
_entry.id   AF-A0A955Y9W6-F1
#
_cell.length_a   1.000
_cell.length_b   1.000
_cell.length_c   1.000
_cell.angle_alpha   90.00
_cell.angle_beta   90.00
_cell.angle_gamma   90.00
#
_symmetry.space_group_name_H-M   'P 1'
#
loop_
_entity.id
_entity.type
_entity.pdbx_description
1 polymer ?
#
loop_
_entity_poly.entity_id
_entity_poly.type
_entity_poly.pdbx_seq_one_letter_code
_entity_poly.pdbx_strand_id
1 'polypeptide(L)'
;MSTGVDALQQLLDRVGPPPAGAPAVVLGPEGVGKTALLVHVALEALLSERRVLHVSVQDSVDHVRAHYDALLRAVHRLEGAAHAQALVAIERRRLVLSYAERELDVDHLGEQAAMLADVAQFRPDLVVVDTLHGDTWSAVGAALARWSRDTDVPMWVGVSAEGTLPHGGGTPALLLRLVAAEAGMALHLDMPDRTEVLPWALDAASLVLGGAQALEEPEARLEPARCTLYSGGAAGAEACFGEAAARHGLREVHYTFEGHRQAREVGAVVLSPRELEAGDVSLVYVSRRLHRTYNQHGLIRKVLQTLWHMVSRAQQVFVVGVIQEDGTVVGGTGWSVELARMWSKELWVFDQDRRGWYRWSGITWVSGQPTISSLQICGTGTRYLDDHGRTAIDELFARAFSEPGRIR
;
A
#
# COMPACT_ATOMS: atom_id res chain seq x y z
N MET A 1 -3.92 -29.99 3.93
CA MET A 1 -5.30 -29.46 3.91
C MET A 1 -5.24 -28.27 2.98
N SER A 2 -5.92 -28.33 1.83
CA SER A 2 -5.73 -27.32 0.78
C SER A 2 -6.13 -25.96 1.33
N THR A 3 -5.26 -24.98 1.17
CA THR A 3 -5.49 -23.59 1.55
C THR A 3 -6.36 -22.92 0.48
N GLY A 4 -6.97 -21.77 0.79
CA GLY A 4 -7.65 -20.96 -0.24
C GLY A 4 -6.73 -20.57 -1.40
N VAL A 5 -5.41 -20.47 -1.13
CA VAL A 5 -4.35 -20.31 -2.14
C VAL A 5 -4.39 -21.47 -3.14
N ASP A 6 -4.42 -22.72 -2.67
CA ASP A 6 -4.36 -23.89 -3.55
C ASP A 6 -5.59 -23.99 -4.45
N ALA A 7 -6.75 -23.56 -3.96
CA ALA A 7 -7.99 -23.49 -4.72
C ALA A 7 -7.93 -22.43 -5.83
N LEU A 8 -7.48 -21.23 -5.51
CA LEU A 8 -7.34 -20.15 -6.49
C LEU A 8 -6.20 -20.39 -7.47
N GLN A 9 -5.10 -20.99 -7.01
CA GLN A 9 -4.02 -21.43 -7.89
C GLN A 9 -4.50 -22.52 -8.85
N GLN A 10 -5.27 -23.51 -8.39
CA GLN A 10 -5.89 -24.50 -9.27
C GLN A 10 -6.81 -23.86 -10.32
N LEU A 11 -7.57 -22.82 -9.93
CA LEU A 11 -8.37 -22.06 -10.88
C LEU A 11 -7.47 -21.39 -11.92
N LEU A 12 -6.44 -20.65 -11.49
CA LEU A 12 -5.51 -19.93 -12.37
C LEU A 12 -4.72 -20.86 -13.29
N ASP A 13 -4.28 -22.02 -12.80
CA ASP A 13 -3.61 -23.05 -13.59
C ASP A 13 -4.54 -23.65 -14.65
N ARG A 14 -5.84 -23.77 -14.32
CA ARG A 14 -6.85 -24.31 -15.22
C ARG A 14 -7.26 -23.32 -16.31
N VAL A 15 -7.44 -22.05 -15.96
CA VAL A 15 -7.90 -21.02 -16.92
C VAL A 15 -6.74 -20.40 -17.70
N GLY A 16 -5.52 -20.43 -17.13
CA GLY A 16 -4.35 -19.77 -17.69
C GLY A 16 -4.47 -18.24 -17.71
N PRO A 17 -3.43 -17.54 -18.17
CA PRO A 17 -3.54 -16.10 -18.43
C PRO A 17 -4.50 -15.85 -19.60
N PRO A 18 -5.39 -14.83 -19.52
CA PRO A 18 -6.26 -14.48 -20.63
C PRO A 18 -5.42 -13.99 -21.83
N PRO A 19 -5.81 -14.28 -23.08
CA PRO A 19 -5.12 -13.76 -24.24
C PRO A 19 -5.25 -12.23 -24.32
N ALA A 20 -4.20 -11.58 -24.83
CA ALA A 20 -4.25 -10.15 -25.12
C ALA A 20 -5.41 -9.85 -26.08
N GLY A 21 -6.20 -8.83 -25.74
CA GLY A 21 -7.37 -8.44 -26.53
C GLY A 21 -8.70 -9.08 -26.13
N ALA A 22 -8.71 -10.02 -25.20
CA ALA A 22 -9.92 -10.58 -24.61
C ALA A 22 -9.76 -10.70 -23.08
N PRO A 23 -10.08 -9.64 -22.33
CA PRO A 23 -9.87 -9.60 -20.88
C PRO A 23 -10.60 -10.73 -20.15
N ALA A 24 -10.02 -11.18 -19.03
CA ALA A 24 -10.75 -11.93 -18.02
C ALA A 24 -11.57 -10.96 -17.17
N VAL A 25 -12.84 -11.28 -16.93
CA VAL A 25 -13.75 -10.42 -16.18
C VAL A 25 -14.19 -11.10 -14.90
N VAL A 26 -14.04 -10.39 -13.79
CA VAL A 26 -14.57 -10.76 -12.47
C VAL A 26 -15.83 -9.93 -12.22
N LEU A 27 -16.98 -10.57 -12.25
CA LEU A 27 -18.30 -9.95 -12.17
C LEU A 27 -18.98 -10.24 -10.83
N GLY A 28 -19.62 -9.24 -10.23
CA GLY A 28 -20.49 -9.45 -9.07
C GLY A 28 -20.94 -8.14 -8.44
N PRO A 29 -21.83 -8.18 -7.44
CA PRO A 29 -22.29 -6.98 -6.73
C PRO A 29 -21.18 -6.33 -5.92
N GLU A 30 -21.37 -5.10 -5.48
CA GLU A 30 -20.43 -4.40 -4.59
C GLU A 30 -20.18 -5.19 -3.31
N GLY A 31 -18.97 -5.11 -2.77
CA GLY A 31 -18.59 -5.77 -1.50
C GLY A 31 -18.41 -7.29 -1.57
N VAL A 32 -18.70 -7.96 -2.69
CA VAL A 32 -18.64 -9.44 -2.78
C VAL A 32 -17.23 -10.04 -2.77
N GLY A 33 -16.16 -9.22 -2.87
CA GLY A 33 -14.77 -9.70 -2.86
C GLY A 33 -14.01 -9.63 -4.20
N LYS A 34 -14.50 -8.85 -5.18
CA LYS A 34 -13.84 -8.67 -6.51
C LYS A 34 -12.40 -8.19 -6.39
N THR A 35 -12.19 -7.10 -5.65
CA THR A 35 -10.87 -6.51 -5.38
C THR A 35 -9.93 -7.53 -4.76
N ALA A 36 -10.40 -8.31 -3.77
CA ALA A 36 -9.57 -9.33 -3.15
C ALA A 36 -9.09 -10.38 -4.17
N LEU A 37 -10.01 -10.90 -5.00
CA LEU A 37 -9.65 -11.87 -6.04
C LEU A 37 -8.64 -11.28 -7.05
N LEU A 38 -8.87 -10.06 -7.53
CA LEU A 38 -7.98 -9.39 -8.48
C LEU A 38 -6.58 -9.13 -7.89
N VAL A 39 -6.52 -8.72 -6.63
CA VAL A 39 -5.26 -8.54 -5.92
C VAL A 39 -4.54 -9.88 -5.76
N HIS A 40 -5.25 -10.99 -5.50
CA HIS A 40 -4.64 -12.31 -5.48
C HIS A 40 -4.04 -12.70 -6.84
N VAL A 41 -4.76 -12.47 -7.96
CA VAL A 41 -4.20 -12.69 -9.30
C VAL A 41 -2.93 -11.87 -9.53
N ALA A 42 -2.92 -10.61 -9.10
CA ALA A 42 -1.74 -9.75 -9.18
C ALA A 42 -0.59 -10.26 -8.30
N LEU A 43 -0.87 -10.74 -7.09
CA LEU A 43 0.13 -11.31 -6.18
C LEU A 43 0.82 -12.53 -6.80
N GLU A 44 0.07 -13.45 -7.40
CA GLU A 44 0.66 -14.62 -8.05
C GLU A 44 1.58 -14.22 -9.22
N ALA A 45 1.20 -13.20 -10.00
CA ALA A 45 2.07 -12.66 -11.03
C ALA A 45 3.35 -12.04 -10.46
N LEU A 46 3.22 -11.19 -9.43
CA LEU A 46 4.35 -10.50 -8.79
C LEU A 46 5.34 -11.45 -8.11
N LEU A 47 4.82 -12.46 -7.41
CA LEU A 47 5.61 -13.50 -6.75
C LEU A 47 6.31 -14.41 -7.77
N SER A 48 5.72 -14.58 -8.96
CA SER A 48 6.34 -15.22 -10.12
C SER A 48 7.27 -14.28 -10.91
N GLU A 49 7.73 -13.20 -10.30
CA GLU A 49 8.65 -12.20 -10.86
C GLU A 49 8.14 -11.42 -12.09
N ARG A 50 6.82 -11.40 -12.34
CA ARG A 50 6.21 -10.61 -13.41
C ARG A 50 5.84 -9.21 -12.93
N ARG A 51 5.83 -8.24 -13.85
CA ARG A 51 5.47 -6.85 -13.58
C ARG A 51 3.96 -6.65 -13.72
N VAL A 52 3.35 -6.00 -12.72
CA VAL A 52 1.90 -5.76 -12.70
C VAL A 52 1.61 -4.26 -12.69
N LEU A 53 0.78 -3.82 -13.63
CA LEU A 53 0.13 -2.51 -13.55
C LEU A 53 -1.26 -2.68 -12.95
N HIS A 54 -1.46 -2.17 -11.74
CA HIS A 54 -2.76 -2.17 -11.09
C HIS A 54 -3.43 -0.82 -11.31
N VAL A 55 -4.52 -0.80 -12.07
CA VAL A 55 -5.35 0.37 -12.34
C VAL A 55 -6.53 0.33 -11.38
N SER A 56 -6.54 1.22 -10.39
CA SER A 56 -7.66 1.35 -9.47
C SER A 56 -8.57 2.49 -9.87
N VAL A 57 -9.88 2.22 -9.94
CA VAL A 57 -10.89 3.21 -10.38
C VAL A 57 -11.47 3.96 -9.19
N GLN A 58 -11.67 3.28 -8.06
CA GLN A 58 -12.31 3.87 -6.88
C GLN A 58 -11.31 4.17 -5.76
N ASP A 59 -10.24 3.37 -5.66
CA ASP A 59 -9.34 3.42 -4.52
C ASP A 59 -8.11 4.28 -4.77
N SER A 60 -7.66 4.92 -3.69
CA SER A 60 -6.36 5.55 -3.62
C SER A 60 -5.25 4.49 -3.68
N VAL A 61 -4.03 4.91 -4.01
CA VAL A 61 -2.87 4.01 -4.00
C VAL A 61 -2.65 3.35 -2.63
N ASP A 62 -2.93 4.06 -1.53
CA ASP A 62 -2.77 3.58 -0.15
C ASP A 62 -3.72 2.40 0.14
N HIS A 63 -4.98 2.53 -0.28
CA HIS A 63 -5.98 1.47 -0.11
C HIS A 63 -5.61 0.22 -0.92
N VAL A 64 -5.19 0.41 -2.18
CA VAL A 64 -4.66 -0.69 -3.00
C VAL A 64 -3.50 -1.37 -2.28
N ARG A 65 -2.52 -0.62 -1.74
CA ARG A 65 -1.42 -1.20 -0.98
C ARG A 65 -1.89 -2.01 0.24
N ALA A 66 -2.87 -1.49 0.98
CA ALA A 66 -3.43 -2.17 2.15
C ALA A 66 -4.06 -3.52 1.78
N HIS A 67 -4.77 -3.61 0.65
CA HIS A 67 -5.33 -4.88 0.18
C HIS A 67 -4.25 -5.94 -0.12
N TYR A 68 -3.11 -5.55 -0.71
CA TYR A 68 -2.01 -6.48 -0.97
C TYR A 68 -1.34 -6.98 0.32
N ASP A 69 -1.10 -6.09 1.29
CA ASP A 69 -0.54 -6.48 2.60
C ASP A 69 -1.48 -7.44 3.32
N ALA A 70 -2.77 -7.12 3.39
CA ALA A 70 -3.79 -7.96 4.00
C ALA A 70 -3.83 -9.37 3.37
N LEU A 71 -3.84 -9.45 2.04
CA LEU A 71 -3.89 -10.75 1.34
C LEU A 71 -2.58 -11.53 1.44
N LEU A 72 -1.42 -10.89 1.47
CA LEU A 72 -0.15 -11.59 1.74
C LEU A 72 -0.14 -12.28 3.10
N ARG A 73 -0.74 -11.65 4.12
CA ARG A 73 -0.87 -12.25 5.46
C ARG A 73 -1.92 -13.35 5.48
N ALA A 74 -3.10 -13.09 4.93
CA ALA A 74 -4.22 -14.01 5.01
C ALA A 74 -4.01 -15.27 4.14
N VAL A 75 -3.63 -15.07 2.88
CA VAL A 75 -3.58 -16.12 1.85
C VAL A 75 -2.23 -16.80 1.91
N HIS A 76 -1.13 -16.05 1.78
CA HIS A 76 0.21 -16.62 1.76
C HIS A 76 0.79 -16.92 3.14
N ARG A 77 0.12 -16.52 4.23
CA ARG A 77 0.56 -16.73 5.63
C ARG A 77 2.00 -16.29 5.88
N LEU A 78 2.43 -15.26 5.15
CA LEU A 78 3.77 -14.71 5.29
C LEU A 78 3.77 -13.75 6.47
N GLU A 79 4.69 -13.96 7.41
CA GLU A 79 4.90 -13.09 8.57
C GLU A 79 6.37 -12.68 8.72
N GLY A 80 6.59 -11.64 9.53
CA GLY A 80 7.93 -11.17 9.91
C GLY A 80 8.83 -10.84 8.71
N ALA A 81 10.03 -11.43 8.69
CA ALA A 81 11.03 -11.14 7.66
C ALA A 81 10.62 -11.61 6.26
N ALA A 82 9.93 -12.76 6.16
CA ALA A 82 9.47 -13.30 4.88
C ALA A 82 8.40 -12.40 4.25
N HIS A 83 7.48 -11.90 5.07
CA HIS A 83 6.49 -10.92 4.65
C HIS A 83 7.13 -9.60 4.16
N ALA A 84 8.07 -9.06 4.93
CA ALA A 84 8.78 -7.83 4.56
C ALA A 84 9.55 -8.00 3.24
N GLN A 85 10.18 -9.16 3.01
CA GLN A 85 10.85 -9.47 1.75
C GLN A 85 9.87 -9.54 0.57
N ALA A 86 8.71 -10.18 0.77
CA ALA A 86 7.66 -10.26 -0.26
C ALA A 86 7.13 -8.86 -0.63
N LEU A 87 6.86 -7.99 0.36
CA LEU A 87 6.45 -6.61 0.10
C LEU A 87 7.48 -5.84 -0.73
N VAL A 88 8.77 -5.98 -0.44
CA VAL A 88 9.84 -5.35 -1.24
C VAL A 88 9.87 -5.92 -2.66
N ALA A 89 9.71 -7.24 -2.81
CA ALA A 89 9.68 -7.89 -4.12
C ALA A 89 8.49 -7.42 -4.97
N ILE A 90 7.34 -7.21 -4.33
CA ILE A 90 6.11 -6.70 -4.94
C ILE A 90 6.28 -5.24 -5.35
N GLU A 91 6.74 -4.36 -4.46
CA GLU A 91 6.90 -2.93 -4.77
C GLU A 91 7.91 -2.65 -5.89
N ARG A 92 8.87 -3.56 -6.13
CA ARG A 92 9.81 -3.45 -7.25
C ARG A 92 9.19 -3.76 -8.61
N ARG A 93 8.09 -4.52 -8.64
CA ARG A 93 7.48 -5.04 -9.87
C ARG A 93 6.05 -4.57 -10.07
N ARG A 94 5.49 -3.80 -9.14
CA ARG A 94 4.13 -3.27 -9.21
C ARG A 94 4.13 -1.77 -9.38
N LEU A 95 3.32 -1.27 -10.30
CA LEU A 95 2.91 0.13 -10.32
C LEU A 95 1.40 0.23 -10.16
N VAL A 96 0.96 1.29 -9.50
CA VAL A 96 -0.47 1.56 -9.26
C VAL A 96 -0.83 2.88 -9.94
N LEU A 97 -1.85 2.84 -10.80
CA LEU A 97 -2.49 4.03 -11.37
C LEU A 97 -3.87 4.16 -10.73
N SER A 98 -4.09 5.24 -9.97
CA SER A 98 -5.38 5.50 -9.34
C SER A 98 -6.14 6.55 -10.13
N TYR A 99 -7.41 6.26 -10.38
CA TYR A 99 -8.41 7.13 -11.00
C TYR A 99 -9.47 7.57 -9.96
N ALA A 100 -9.19 7.48 -8.65
CA ALA A 100 -10.16 7.83 -7.61
C ALA A 100 -10.73 9.27 -7.72
N GLU A 101 -9.99 10.18 -8.35
CA GLU A 101 -10.40 11.59 -8.52
C GLU A 101 -10.78 11.95 -9.98
N ARG A 102 -10.87 10.98 -10.89
CA ARG A 102 -11.22 11.22 -12.30
C ARG A 102 -11.82 10.00 -12.98
N GLU A 103 -12.60 10.21 -14.04
CA GLU A 103 -13.10 9.07 -14.83
C GLU A 103 -11.95 8.32 -15.53
N LEU A 104 -12.11 7.00 -15.64
CA LEU A 104 -11.18 6.16 -16.38
C LEU A 104 -11.25 6.50 -17.87
N ASP A 105 -10.14 7.02 -18.37
CA ASP A 105 -9.90 7.26 -19.79
C ASP A 105 -8.81 6.29 -20.28
N VAL A 106 -9.15 5.49 -21.28
CA VAL A 106 -8.27 4.44 -21.82
C VAL A 106 -7.14 5.04 -22.66
N ASP A 107 -7.37 6.17 -23.31
CA ASP A 107 -6.30 6.85 -24.06
C ASP A 107 -5.27 7.40 -23.07
N HIS A 108 -5.74 8.02 -21.98
CA HIS A 108 -4.87 8.45 -20.89
C HIS A 108 -4.12 7.27 -20.23
N LEU A 109 -4.78 6.13 -20.01
CA LEU A 109 -4.13 4.91 -19.50
C LEU A 109 -2.99 4.48 -20.44
N GLY A 110 -3.22 4.53 -21.75
CA GLY A 110 -2.21 4.20 -22.75
C GLY A 110 -1.02 5.15 -22.73
N GLU A 111 -1.26 6.46 -22.62
CA GLU A 111 -0.20 7.46 -22.48
C GLU A 111 0.64 7.23 -21.21
N GLN A 112 -0.01 6.96 -20.07
CA GLN A 112 0.69 6.66 -18.82
C GLN A 112 1.52 5.38 -18.94
N ALA A 113 0.97 4.32 -19.51
CA ALA A 113 1.71 3.07 -19.71
C ALA A 113 2.91 3.24 -20.65
N ALA A 114 2.77 4.01 -21.73
CA ALA A 114 3.87 4.34 -22.63
C ALA A 114 4.97 5.15 -21.91
N MET A 115 4.58 6.17 -21.14
CA MET A 115 5.52 6.95 -20.33
C MET A 115 6.28 6.07 -19.33
N LEU A 116 5.59 5.15 -18.65
CA LEU A 116 6.21 4.21 -17.72
C LEU A 116 7.22 3.28 -18.42
N ALA A 117 6.92 2.84 -19.64
CA ALA A 117 7.84 2.04 -20.44
C ALA A 117 9.10 2.83 -20.83
N ASP A 118 8.94 4.09 -21.22
CA ASP A 118 10.04 4.93 -21.73
C ASP A 118 10.93 5.47 -20.60
N VAL A 119 10.32 5.96 -19.52
CA VAL A 119 11.01 6.67 -18.43
C VAL A 119 11.47 5.71 -17.34
N ALA A 120 10.61 4.76 -16.95
CA ALA A 120 10.86 3.87 -15.82
C ALA A 120 11.30 2.46 -16.26
N GLN A 121 11.42 2.20 -17.57
CA GLN A 121 11.69 0.88 -18.14
C GLN A 121 10.69 -0.19 -17.65
N PHE A 122 9.47 0.25 -17.32
CA PHE A 122 8.42 -0.59 -16.79
C PHE A 122 7.45 -0.94 -17.91
N ARG A 123 7.46 -2.20 -18.34
CA ARG A 123 6.45 -2.77 -19.24
C ARG A 123 5.65 -3.80 -18.45
N PRO A 124 4.34 -3.63 -18.24
CA PRO A 124 3.57 -4.61 -17.49
C PRO A 124 3.50 -5.92 -18.26
N ASP A 125 3.65 -7.02 -17.53
CA ASP A 125 3.41 -8.37 -18.04
C ASP A 125 1.95 -8.81 -17.72
N LEU A 126 1.25 -8.05 -16.87
CA LEU A 126 -0.17 -8.18 -16.53
C LEU A 126 -0.75 -6.82 -16.14
N VAL A 127 -1.99 -6.56 -16.55
CA VAL A 127 -2.78 -5.42 -16.10
C VAL A 127 -4.00 -5.89 -15.32
N VAL A 128 -4.25 -5.26 -14.18
CA VAL A 128 -5.45 -5.49 -13.36
C VAL A 128 -6.22 -4.17 -13.27
N VAL A 129 -7.51 -4.17 -13.59
CA VAL A 129 -8.39 -3.01 -13.49
C VAL A 129 -9.45 -3.27 -12.40
N ASP A 130 -9.42 -2.49 -11.32
CA ASP A 130 -10.15 -2.76 -10.08
C ASP A 130 -10.89 -1.51 -9.56
N THR A 131 -12.21 -1.45 -9.48
CA THR A 131 -13.26 -2.23 -10.17
C THR A 131 -14.15 -1.18 -10.88
N LEU A 132 -14.62 -1.50 -12.09
CA LEU A 132 -15.51 -0.65 -12.88
C LEU A 132 -16.98 -0.84 -12.48
N HIS A 133 -17.79 0.21 -12.53
CA HIS A 133 -19.25 0.05 -12.54
C HIS A 133 -19.71 -0.51 -13.90
N GLY A 134 -20.86 -1.18 -13.92
CA GLY A 134 -21.42 -1.76 -15.15
C GLY A 134 -21.56 -0.78 -16.31
N ASP A 135 -21.97 0.47 -16.04
CA ASP A 135 -22.09 1.51 -17.06
C ASP A 135 -20.72 1.94 -17.61
N THR A 136 -19.72 2.09 -16.73
CA THR A 136 -18.34 2.38 -17.13
C THR A 136 -17.78 1.26 -17.99
N TRP A 137 -17.98 0.00 -17.61
CA TRP A 137 -17.59 -1.16 -18.42
C TRP A 137 -18.22 -1.12 -19.81
N SER A 138 -19.51 -0.81 -19.89
CA SER A 138 -20.23 -0.70 -21.16
C SER A 138 -19.63 0.37 -22.07
N ALA A 139 -19.13 1.46 -21.49
CA ALA A 139 -18.50 2.56 -22.22
C ALA A 139 -17.06 2.25 -22.65
N VAL A 140 -16.23 1.66 -21.76
CA VAL A 140 -14.77 1.58 -21.98
C VAL A 140 -14.23 0.18 -22.26
N GLY A 141 -15.01 -0.88 -22.06
CA GLY A 141 -14.50 -2.25 -22.12
C GLY A 141 -13.94 -2.63 -23.49
N ALA A 142 -14.56 -2.20 -24.60
CA ALA A 142 -14.03 -2.43 -25.94
C ALA A 142 -12.72 -1.68 -26.20
N ALA A 143 -12.53 -0.51 -25.59
CA ALA A 143 -11.28 0.23 -25.66
C ALA A 143 -10.19 -0.45 -24.83
N LEU A 144 -10.50 -0.93 -23.62
CA LEU A 144 -9.58 -1.72 -22.79
C LEU A 144 -9.13 -3.01 -23.51
N ALA A 145 -10.06 -3.72 -24.14
CA ALA A 145 -9.74 -4.89 -24.95
C ALA A 145 -8.82 -4.53 -26.13
N ARG A 146 -9.09 -3.44 -26.85
CA ARG A 146 -8.23 -2.98 -27.94
C ARG A 146 -6.82 -2.63 -27.45
N TRP A 147 -6.72 -1.87 -26.36
CA TRP A 147 -5.45 -1.48 -25.77
C TRP A 147 -4.64 -2.70 -25.30
N SER A 148 -5.28 -3.68 -24.67
CA SER A 148 -4.65 -4.96 -24.29
C SER A 148 -4.08 -5.69 -25.51
N ARG A 149 -4.80 -5.71 -26.64
CA ARG A 149 -4.33 -6.31 -27.90
C ARG A 149 -3.13 -5.57 -28.48
N ASP A 150 -3.22 -4.24 -28.56
CA ASP A 150 -2.21 -3.40 -29.19
C ASP A 150 -0.89 -3.38 -28.41
N THR A 151 -0.98 -3.59 -27.10
CA THR A 151 0.19 -3.68 -26.21
C THR A 151 0.68 -5.11 -25.97
N ASP A 152 -0.07 -6.12 -26.43
CA ASP A 152 0.17 -7.55 -26.16
C ASP A 152 0.27 -7.87 -24.65
N VAL A 153 -0.57 -7.22 -23.82
CA VAL A 153 -0.58 -7.40 -22.36
C VAL A 153 -1.90 -8.02 -21.91
N PRO A 154 -1.88 -9.16 -21.19
CA PRO A 154 -3.09 -9.77 -20.64
C PRO A 154 -3.73 -8.88 -19.58
N MET A 155 -5.06 -8.94 -19.48
CA MET A 155 -5.83 -8.06 -18.59
C MET A 155 -6.90 -8.81 -17.79
N TRP A 156 -7.00 -8.45 -16.52
CA TRP A 156 -8.10 -8.81 -15.63
C TRP A 156 -8.88 -7.57 -15.23
N VAL A 157 -10.21 -7.64 -15.25
CA VAL A 157 -11.09 -6.50 -14.98
C VAL A 157 -12.17 -6.88 -13.98
N GLY A 158 -12.29 -6.14 -12.89
CA GLY A 158 -13.43 -6.20 -11.99
C GLY A 158 -14.59 -5.38 -12.53
N VAL A 159 -15.79 -5.96 -12.55
CA VAL A 159 -17.02 -5.27 -12.94
C VAL A 159 -18.06 -5.44 -11.85
N SER A 160 -18.54 -4.30 -11.33
CA SER A 160 -19.65 -4.22 -10.39
C SER A 160 -20.97 -4.11 -11.15
N ALA A 161 -21.72 -5.21 -11.19
CA ALA A 161 -23.05 -5.26 -11.76
C ALA A 161 -23.83 -6.46 -11.21
N GLU A 162 -25.16 -6.34 -11.19
CA GLU A 162 -26.06 -7.44 -10.86
C GLU A 162 -26.39 -8.27 -12.10
N GLY A 163 -26.55 -9.59 -11.92
CA GLY A 163 -26.92 -10.46 -13.02
C GLY A 163 -25.83 -10.51 -14.09
N THR A 164 -26.19 -10.42 -15.36
CA THR A 164 -25.26 -10.66 -16.49
C THR A 164 -24.25 -9.52 -16.70
N LEU A 165 -23.12 -9.85 -17.34
CA LEU A 165 -22.14 -8.84 -17.72
C LEU A 165 -22.78 -7.83 -18.71
N PRO A 166 -22.75 -6.52 -18.43
CA PRO A 166 -23.30 -5.52 -19.34
C PRO A 166 -22.62 -5.54 -20.71
N HIS A 167 -23.40 -5.24 -21.75
CA HIS A 167 -22.90 -5.19 -23.13
C HIS A 167 -22.00 -3.97 -23.35
N GLY A 168 -20.90 -4.12 -24.10
CA GLY A 168 -20.02 -3.01 -24.47
C GLY A 168 -18.52 -3.29 -24.34
N GLY A 169 -18.13 -4.42 -23.74
CA GLY A 169 -16.73 -4.72 -23.43
C GLY A 169 -15.99 -5.74 -24.32
N GLY A 170 -16.60 -6.15 -25.44
CA GLY A 170 -16.15 -7.34 -26.18
C GLY A 170 -16.51 -8.64 -25.45
N THR A 171 -16.27 -9.79 -26.10
CA THR A 171 -16.48 -11.10 -25.46
C THR A 171 -15.28 -11.39 -24.57
N PRO A 172 -15.45 -11.49 -23.24
CA PRO A 172 -14.35 -11.83 -22.36
C PRO A 172 -13.86 -13.25 -22.68
N ALA A 173 -12.56 -13.50 -22.54
CA ALA A 173 -12.03 -14.86 -22.65
C ALA A 173 -12.47 -15.75 -21.48
N LEU A 174 -12.75 -15.12 -20.34
CA LEU A 174 -13.10 -15.75 -19.09
C LEU A 174 -14.08 -14.85 -18.33
N LEU A 175 -15.19 -15.40 -17.85
CA LEU A 175 -16.12 -14.70 -16.96
C LEU A 175 -16.21 -15.46 -15.64
N LEU A 176 -15.67 -14.86 -14.58
CA LEU A 176 -15.76 -15.35 -13.21
C LEU A 176 -16.79 -14.52 -12.44
N ARG A 177 -17.89 -15.15 -12.07
CA ARG A 177 -18.97 -14.52 -11.32
C ARG A 177 -18.84 -14.83 -9.84
N LEU A 178 -18.83 -13.80 -9.02
CA LEU A 178 -18.81 -13.87 -7.57
C LEU A 178 -20.23 -13.74 -7.04
N VAL A 179 -20.66 -14.72 -6.25
CA VAL A 179 -21.99 -14.78 -5.67
C VAL A 179 -21.87 -14.85 -4.15
N ALA A 180 -22.57 -13.96 -3.45
CA ALA A 180 -22.64 -14.02 -1.99
C ALA A 180 -23.35 -15.31 -1.55
N ALA A 181 -22.79 -16.00 -0.55
CA ALA A 181 -23.29 -17.24 0.01
C ALA A 181 -23.22 -17.19 1.55
N GLU A 182 -23.96 -18.07 2.25
CA GLU A 182 -24.01 -18.07 3.72
C GLU A 182 -22.64 -18.24 4.40
N ALA A 183 -21.69 -18.91 3.74
CA ALA A 183 -20.34 -19.16 4.25
C ALA A 183 -19.24 -18.32 3.54
N GLY A 184 -19.61 -17.22 2.88
CA GLY A 184 -18.67 -16.32 2.20
C GLY A 184 -19.08 -16.03 0.75
N MET A 185 -18.15 -16.24 -0.17
CA MET A 185 -18.24 -15.96 -1.60
C MET A 185 -18.07 -17.25 -2.40
N ALA A 186 -19.07 -17.59 -3.21
CA ALA A 186 -18.99 -18.67 -4.19
C ALA A 186 -18.47 -18.13 -5.54
N LEU A 187 -17.65 -18.93 -6.22
CA LEU A 187 -17.13 -18.59 -7.55
C LEU A 187 -17.84 -19.43 -8.61
N HIS A 188 -18.42 -18.76 -9.59
CA HIS A 188 -19.07 -19.38 -10.74
C HIS A 188 -18.25 -19.06 -11.98
N LEU A 189 -17.78 -20.09 -12.67
CA LEU A 189 -17.07 -19.97 -13.93
C LEU A 189 -18.07 -20.05 -15.09
N ASP A 190 -18.33 -18.92 -15.73
CA ASP A 190 -19.23 -18.83 -16.89
C ASP A 190 -18.43 -19.17 -18.17
N MET A 191 -18.77 -20.31 -18.77
CA MET A 191 -18.28 -20.76 -20.07
C MET A 191 -19.36 -20.52 -21.14
N PRO A 192 -19.03 -20.50 -22.45
CA PRO A 192 -20.00 -20.20 -23.51
C PRO A 192 -21.30 -21.02 -23.45
N ASP A 193 -21.21 -22.29 -23.06
CA ASP A 193 -22.33 -23.23 -23.09
C ASP A 193 -22.86 -23.62 -21.69
N ARG A 194 -22.17 -23.24 -20.60
CA ARG A 194 -22.55 -23.62 -19.24
C ARG A 194 -21.89 -22.75 -18.18
N THR A 195 -22.56 -22.62 -17.04
CA THR A 195 -21.95 -22.10 -15.80
C THR A 195 -21.52 -23.28 -14.92
N GLU A 196 -20.27 -23.27 -14.49
CA GLU A 196 -19.73 -24.22 -13.53
C GLU A 196 -19.59 -23.56 -12.15
N VAL A 197 -20.24 -24.13 -11.14
CA VAL A 197 -20.09 -23.69 -9.75
C VAL A 197 -18.83 -24.36 -9.18
N LEU A 198 -17.84 -23.54 -8.80
CA LEU A 198 -16.61 -24.04 -8.21
C LEU A 198 -16.88 -24.49 -6.76
N PRO A 199 -16.23 -25.56 -6.29
CA PRO A 199 -16.57 -26.21 -5.02
C PRO A 199 -16.11 -25.44 -3.77
N TRP A 200 -15.56 -24.23 -3.94
CA TRP A 200 -14.96 -23.43 -2.88
C TRP A 200 -15.86 -22.28 -2.47
N ALA A 201 -16.09 -22.14 -1.17
CA ALA A 201 -16.59 -20.91 -0.56
C ALA A 201 -15.40 -20.18 0.07
N LEU A 202 -15.18 -18.93 -0.32
CA LEU A 202 -14.06 -18.11 0.16
C LEU A 202 -14.57 -16.93 0.96
N ASP A 203 -13.86 -16.53 2.01
CA ASP A 203 -14.12 -15.24 2.64
C ASP A 203 -13.84 -14.08 1.65
N ALA A 204 -14.71 -13.07 1.61
CA ALA A 204 -14.65 -12.02 0.59
C ALA A 204 -13.46 -11.07 0.76
N ALA A 205 -12.93 -10.91 1.98
CA ALA A 205 -11.81 -10.03 2.28
C ALA A 205 -10.47 -10.76 2.26
N SER A 206 -10.44 -11.98 2.81
CA SER A 206 -9.22 -12.75 3.07
C SER A 206 -8.99 -13.89 2.10
N LEU A 207 -9.99 -14.27 1.30
CA LEU A 207 -9.97 -15.41 0.37
C LEU A 207 -9.61 -16.76 1.02
N VAL A 208 -9.75 -16.86 2.34
CA VAL A 208 -9.57 -18.12 3.07
C VAL A 208 -10.79 -19.02 2.85
N LEU A 209 -10.58 -20.33 2.70
CA LEU A 209 -11.68 -21.30 2.57
C LEU A 209 -12.59 -21.26 3.80
N GLY A 210 -13.88 -21.05 3.56
CA GLY A 210 -14.94 -21.08 4.57
C GLY A 210 -15.11 -22.49 5.12
N GLY A 211 -14.47 -22.76 6.25
CA GLY A 211 -14.83 -23.80 7.20
C GLY A 211 -15.04 -23.11 8.55
N ALA A 212 -16.13 -23.40 9.25
CA ALA A 212 -16.47 -22.80 10.53
C ALA A 212 -15.28 -22.80 11.51
N GLN A 213 -14.63 -21.62 11.65
CA GLN A 213 -13.61 -21.15 12.62
C GLN A 213 -12.69 -20.18 11.85
N ALA A 214 -12.63 -18.88 12.08
CA ALA A 214 -13.16 -18.04 13.14
C ALA A 214 -13.50 -16.68 12.53
N LEU A 215 -14.64 -16.15 12.93
CA LEU A 215 -14.99 -14.76 12.82
C LEU A 215 -14.00 -13.95 13.67
N GLU A 216 -13.21 -13.10 13.05
CA GLU A 216 -12.85 -11.81 13.65
C GLU A 216 -12.94 -10.75 12.55
N GLU A 217 -14.12 -10.17 12.39
CA GLU A 217 -14.29 -8.80 11.89
C GLU A 217 -14.86 -7.95 13.05
N PRO A 218 -14.81 -6.61 13.00
CA PRO A 218 -13.70 -5.69 12.76
C PRO A 218 -13.48 -4.79 14.02
N GLU A 219 -12.45 -3.94 14.04
CA GLU A 219 -12.03 -3.10 15.20
C GLU A 219 -11.53 -3.88 16.43
N ALA A 220 -10.59 -4.82 16.26
CA ALA A 220 -9.68 -5.10 17.36
C ALA A 220 -8.87 -3.83 17.64
N ARG A 221 -9.11 -3.20 18.79
CA ARG A 221 -8.26 -2.13 19.34
C ARG A 221 -6.80 -2.53 19.14
N LEU A 222 -5.99 -1.67 18.53
CA LEU A 222 -4.57 -1.97 18.33
C LEU A 222 -3.92 -2.27 19.67
N GLU A 223 -3.55 -3.53 19.86
CA GLU A 223 -2.78 -3.94 21.01
C GLU A 223 -1.39 -3.32 20.90
N PRO A 224 -0.96 -2.48 21.86
CA PRO A 224 0.33 -1.80 21.76
C PRO A 224 1.50 -2.76 21.54
N ALA A 225 1.47 -3.93 22.18
CA ALA A 225 2.50 -4.96 22.07
C ALA A 225 2.68 -5.53 20.64
N ARG A 226 1.67 -5.40 19.77
CA ARG A 226 1.72 -5.83 18.37
C ARG A 226 2.21 -4.74 17.43
N CYS A 227 2.23 -3.49 17.89
CA CYS A 227 2.68 -2.34 17.12
C CYS A 227 4.20 -2.16 17.19
N THR A 228 4.81 -1.80 16.06
CA THR A 228 6.24 -1.47 15.96
C THR A 228 6.41 -0.03 15.48
N LEU A 229 7.16 0.76 16.25
CA LEU A 229 7.65 2.07 15.86
C LEU A 229 9.03 1.95 15.20
N TYR A 230 9.14 2.47 13.98
CA TYR A 230 10.40 2.70 13.28
C TYR A 230 10.83 4.16 13.42
N SER A 231 12.07 4.39 13.79
CA SER A 231 12.63 5.73 13.92
C SER A 231 14.15 5.74 13.65
N GLY A 232 14.76 6.92 13.68
CA GLY A 232 16.22 7.10 13.53
C GLY A 232 16.94 7.35 14.85
N GLY A 233 16.20 7.42 15.98
CA GLY A 233 16.73 7.56 17.36
C GLY A 233 17.55 8.82 17.63
N ALA A 234 17.53 9.80 16.72
CA ALA A 234 18.22 11.07 16.90
C ALA A 234 17.55 11.94 17.99
N ALA A 235 18.28 12.95 18.47
CA ALA A 235 17.74 13.93 19.40
C ALA A 235 16.53 14.68 18.80
N GLY A 236 15.57 15.06 19.65
CA GLY A 236 14.36 15.77 19.25
C GLY A 236 13.17 14.82 19.07
N ALA A 237 12.47 14.94 17.94
CA ALA A 237 11.23 14.23 17.67
C ALA A 237 11.40 12.69 17.71
N GLU A 238 12.46 12.16 17.13
CA GLU A 238 12.70 10.71 17.04
C GLU A 238 12.84 10.04 18.40
N ALA A 239 13.65 10.62 19.30
CA ALA A 239 13.75 10.15 20.67
C ALA A 239 12.40 10.24 21.41
N CYS A 240 11.66 11.34 21.22
CA CYS A 240 10.35 11.54 21.84
C CYS A 240 9.32 10.51 21.37
N PHE A 241 9.27 10.19 20.08
CA PHE A 241 8.45 9.11 19.55
C PHE A 241 8.80 7.76 20.19
N GLY A 242 10.10 7.45 20.35
CA GLY A 242 10.56 6.24 21.03
C GLY A 242 10.16 6.20 22.51
N GLU A 243 10.27 7.31 23.23
CA GLU A 243 9.82 7.42 24.63
C GLU A 243 8.31 7.22 24.77
N ALA A 244 7.51 7.77 23.85
CA ALA A 244 6.07 7.55 23.80
C ALA A 244 5.74 6.08 23.49
N ALA A 245 6.38 5.49 22.48
CA ALA A 245 6.20 4.08 22.13
C ALA A 245 6.50 3.16 23.32
N ALA A 246 7.62 3.35 24.00
CA ALA A 246 7.98 2.56 25.17
C ALA A 246 6.99 2.71 26.33
N ARG A 247 6.51 3.94 26.62
CA ARG A 247 5.49 4.17 27.66
C ARG A 247 4.20 3.40 27.41
N HIS A 248 3.81 3.27 26.14
CA HIS A 248 2.59 2.57 25.75
C HIS A 248 2.82 1.07 25.47
N GLY A 249 4.06 0.57 25.55
CA GLY A 249 4.37 -0.86 25.38
C GLY A 249 4.55 -1.31 23.93
N LEU A 250 4.81 -0.38 23.00
CA LEU A 250 5.12 -0.70 21.61
C LEU A 250 6.55 -1.24 21.48
N ARG A 251 6.78 -2.08 20.47
CA ARG A 251 8.14 -2.42 20.04
C ARG A 251 8.77 -1.22 19.35
N GLU A 252 10.01 -0.91 19.69
CA GLU A 252 10.76 0.17 19.05
C GLU A 252 11.98 -0.35 18.28
N VAL A 253 12.19 0.21 17.09
CA VAL A 253 13.31 -0.11 16.21
C VAL A 253 13.89 1.21 15.68
N HIS A 254 15.12 1.50 16.08
CA HIS A 254 15.82 2.74 15.76
C HIS A 254 16.97 2.45 14.79
N TYR A 255 16.77 2.72 13.49
CA TYR A 255 17.82 2.51 12.50
C TYR A 255 18.92 3.56 12.65
N THR A 256 20.16 3.11 12.65
CA THR A 256 21.33 3.97 12.78
C THR A 256 22.51 3.39 11.99
N PHE A 257 23.66 4.06 12.03
CA PHE A 257 24.89 3.62 11.37
C PHE A 257 26.11 4.03 12.19
N GLU A 258 27.26 3.44 11.87
CA GLU A 258 28.50 3.72 12.59
C GLU A 258 28.88 5.21 12.55
N GLY A 259 29.07 5.81 13.73
CA GLY A 259 29.36 7.23 13.90
C GLY A 259 28.13 8.15 13.91
N HIS A 260 26.91 7.62 13.80
CA HIS A 260 25.68 8.40 13.93
C HIS A 260 25.35 8.65 15.40
N ARG A 261 25.27 9.92 15.80
CA ARG A 261 24.92 10.29 17.18
C ARG A 261 23.44 10.03 17.46
N GLN A 262 23.17 9.18 18.44
CA GLN A 262 21.83 8.84 18.90
C GLN A 262 21.54 9.51 20.23
N ALA A 263 20.27 9.84 20.48
CA ALA A 263 19.77 10.23 21.80
C ALA A 263 19.03 9.07 22.48
N ARG A 264 18.48 8.15 21.68
CA ARG A 264 17.82 6.93 22.15
C ARG A 264 18.53 5.71 21.56
N GLU A 265 19.14 4.90 22.42
CA GLU A 265 19.90 3.70 22.01
C GLU A 265 19.10 2.40 22.16
N VAL A 266 18.02 2.44 22.94
CA VAL A 266 17.12 1.28 23.10
C VAL A 266 16.49 0.97 21.74
N GLY A 267 16.48 -0.30 21.34
CA GLY A 267 15.97 -0.74 20.03
C GLY A 267 16.86 -0.36 18.84
N ALA A 268 18.10 0.10 19.06
CA ALA A 268 18.99 0.50 17.98
C ALA A 268 19.39 -0.67 17.06
N VAL A 269 19.30 -0.45 15.75
CA VAL A 269 19.75 -1.36 14.69
C VAL A 269 20.79 -0.64 13.85
N VAL A 270 22.06 -1.02 14.04
CA VAL A 270 23.19 -0.46 13.29
C VAL A 270 23.25 -1.11 11.91
N LEU A 271 22.90 -0.36 10.88
CA LEU A 271 22.93 -0.81 9.49
C LEU A 271 24.37 -0.93 9.00
N SER A 272 24.71 -2.08 8.43
CA SER A 272 25.98 -2.29 7.73
C SER A 272 26.05 -1.45 6.45
N PRO A 273 27.25 -1.20 5.89
CA PRO A 273 27.38 -0.50 4.61
C PRO A 273 26.52 -1.12 3.49
N ARG A 274 26.45 -2.46 3.43
CA ARG A 274 25.64 -3.19 2.44
C ARG A 274 24.13 -3.01 2.64
N GLU A 275 23.67 -2.91 3.89
CA GLU A 275 22.25 -2.64 4.17
C GLU A 275 21.89 -1.18 3.90
N LEU A 276 22.79 -0.24 4.16
CA LEU A 276 22.62 1.17 3.81
C LEU A 276 22.47 1.39 2.30
N GLU A 277 23.19 0.61 1.49
CA GLU A 277 23.08 0.65 0.01
C GLU A 277 21.66 0.33 -0.49
N ALA A 278 20.86 -0.45 0.25
CA ALA A 278 19.48 -0.73 -0.14
C ALA A 278 18.59 0.52 -0.19
N GLY A 279 18.95 1.56 0.57
CA GLY A 279 18.28 2.87 0.56
C GLY A 279 19.06 3.94 -0.20
N ASP A 280 20.02 3.56 -1.06
CA ASP A 280 20.84 4.55 -1.76
C ASP A 280 20.01 5.39 -2.73
N VAL A 281 20.31 6.69 -2.74
CA VAL A 281 19.59 7.67 -3.56
C VAL A 281 20.55 8.75 -4.06
N SER A 282 20.33 9.21 -5.28
CA SER A 282 21.10 10.30 -5.86
C SER A 282 20.85 11.61 -5.09
N LEU A 283 21.91 12.17 -4.50
CA LEU A 283 21.84 13.47 -3.81
C LEU A 283 21.43 14.61 -4.76
N VAL A 284 21.70 14.48 -6.06
CA VAL A 284 21.23 15.44 -7.08
C VAL A 284 19.70 15.37 -7.21
N TYR A 285 19.14 14.16 -7.18
CA TYR A 285 17.69 13.95 -7.20
C TYR A 285 17.02 14.50 -5.94
N VAL A 286 17.56 14.19 -4.76
CA VAL A 286 17.05 14.71 -3.47
C VAL A 286 17.13 16.23 -3.42
N SER A 287 18.23 16.82 -3.88
CA SER A 287 18.43 18.27 -3.97
C SER A 287 17.36 18.95 -4.83
N ARG A 288 17.09 18.42 -6.03
CA ARG A 288 16.06 18.96 -6.94
C ARG A 288 14.67 18.87 -6.33
N ARG A 289 14.34 17.74 -5.69
CA ARG A 289 13.00 17.49 -5.16
C ARG A 289 12.67 18.29 -3.90
N LEU A 290 13.68 18.57 -3.08
CA LEU A 290 13.54 19.39 -1.88
C LEU A 290 13.90 20.87 -2.09
N HIS A 291 14.18 21.28 -3.33
CA HIS A 291 14.64 22.62 -3.70
C HIS A 291 15.82 23.14 -2.85
N ARG A 292 16.80 22.28 -2.57
CA ARG A 292 17.92 22.55 -1.64
C ARG A 292 19.24 21.98 -2.11
N THR A 293 20.35 22.55 -1.64
CA THR A 293 21.71 22.07 -1.93
C THR A 293 22.28 21.36 -0.71
N TYR A 294 22.67 20.10 -0.86
CA TYR A 294 23.37 19.34 0.18
C TYR A 294 24.88 19.30 -0.10
N ASN A 295 25.70 19.58 0.90
CA ASN A 295 27.15 19.40 0.79
C ASN A 295 27.46 17.88 0.71
N GLN A 296 28.41 17.49 -0.14
CA GLN A 296 28.76 16.09 -0.44
C GLN A 296 29.43 15.32 0.71
N HIS A 297 29.39 15.82 1.95
CA HIS A 297 29.92 15.07 3.09
C HIS A 297 29.07 13.81 3.34
N GLY A 298 29.70 12.64 3.36
CA GLY A 298 29.02 11.33 3.35
C GLY A 298 28.03 11.06 4.49
N LEU A 299 28.00 11.89 5.54
CA LEU A 299 27.07 11.76 6.66
C LEU A 299 25.60 11.97 6.23
N ILE A 300 25.31 12.98 5.39
CA ILE A 300 23.92 13.26 4.97
C ILE A 300 23.34 12.11 4.16
N ARG A 301 24.16 11.49 3.30
CA ARG A 301 23.75 10.33 2.50
C ARG A 301 23.32 9.16 3.37
N LYS A 302 24.11 8.84 4.40
CA LYS A 302 23.78 7.78 5.36
C LYS A 302 22.50 8.07 6.14
N VAL A 303 22.23 9.33 6.48
CA VAL A 303 20.96 9.74 7.11
C VAL A 303 19.79 9.50 6.15
N LEU A 304 19.89 9.90 4.88
CA LEU A 304 18.83 9.68 3.89
C LEU A 304 18.55 8.18 3.64
N GLN A 305 19.60 7.36 3.60
CA GLN A 305 19.50 5.91 3.53
C GLN A 305 18.79 5.33 4.75
N THR A 306 19.05 5.87 5.94
CA THR A 306 18.38 5.46 7.19
C THR A 306 16.89 5.81 7.16
N LEU A 307 16.53 7.00 6.67
CA LEU A 307 15.12 7.41 6.50
C LEU A 307 14.36 6.48 5.54
N TRP A 308 15.02 5.99 4.48
CA TRP A 308 14.46 4.97 3.58
C TRP A 308 14.08 3.70 4.35
N HIS A 309 14.95 3.21 5.21
CA HIS A 309 14.71 2.00 6.04
C HIS A 309 13.57 2.16 7.04
N MET A 310 13.36 3.38 7.54
CA MET A 310 12.27 3.71 8.44
C MET A 310 10.93 3.77 7.71
N VAL A 311 10.86 4.57 6.64
CA VAL A 311 9.61 4.86 5.92
C VAL A 311 9.14 3.66 5.11
N SER A 312 10.04 2.86 4.55
CA SER A 312 9.68 1.69 3.73
C SER A 312 8.93 0.63 4.53
N ARG A 313 9.28 0.48 5.81
CA ARG A 313 8.69 -0.49 6.74
C ARG A 313 7.41 0.00 7.41
N ALA A 314 7.09 1.28 7.31
CA ALA A 314 5.91 1.86 7.95
C ALA A 314 4.71 1.95 6.99
N GLN A 315 3.52 1.84 7.54
CA GLN A 315 2.23 2.06 6.88
C GLN A 315 1.75 3.50 7.15
N GLN A 316 1.83 3.94 8.42
CA GLN A 316 1.61 5.34 8.83
C GLN A 316 2.93 6.04 9.15
N VAL A 317 3.08 7.28 8.71
CA VAL A 317 4.28 8.10 8.92
C VAL A 317 3.87 9.40 9.61
N PHE A 318 4.37 9.59 10.83
CA PHE A 318 4.17 10.78 11.62
C PHE A 318 5.46 11.59 11.68
N VAL A 319 5.35 12.85 11.29
CA VAL A 319 6.49 13.76 11.17
C VAL A 319 6.24 15.00 12.01
N VAL A 320 7.23 15.43 12.80
CA VAL A 320 7.18 16.75 13.45
C VAL A 320 8.13 17.70 12.74
N GLY A 321 7.64 18.84 12.24
CA GLY A 321 8.44 19.78 11.46
C GLY A 321 7.74 21.11 11.21
N VAL A 322 8.13 21.78 10.13
CA VAL A 322 7.51 23.03 9.65
C VAL A 322 7.21 22.86 8.17
N ILE A 323 5.96 23.10 7.76
CA ILE A 323 5.51 23.05 6.37
C ILE A 323 5.79 24.40 5.71
N GLN A 324 6.60 24.39 4.67
CA GLN A 324 6.95 25.57 3.89
C GLN A 324 5.82 25.99 2.94
N GLU A 325 5.93 27.20 2.37
CA GLU A 325 4.98 27.72 1.38
C GLU A 325 4.91 26.85 0.11
N ASP A 326 6.01 26.22 -0.28
CA ASP A 326 6.08 25.26 -1.41
C ASP A 326 5.52 23.87 -1.06
N GLY A 327 4.98 23.70 0.15
CA GLY A 327 4.41 22.46 0.64
C GLY A 327 5.44 21.42 1.10
N THR A 328 6.74 21.67 1.02
CA THR A 328 7.78 20.76 1.54
C THR A 328 8.02 20.98 3.04
N VAL A 329 8.71 20.03 3.70
CA VAL A 329 9.02 20.13 5.14
C VAL A 329 10.50 20.46 5.36
N VAL A 330 10.79 21.27 6.39
CA VAL A 330 12.14 21.74 6.72
C VAL A 330 13.09 20.62 7.17
N GLY A 331 14.38 20.73 6.79
CA GLY A 331 15.47 19.86 7.24
C GLY A 331 15.59 18.50 6.52
N GLY A 332 16.43 17.61 7.06
CA GLY A 332 16.61 16.23 6.56
C GLY A 332 15.35 15.37 6.68
N THR A 333 14.46 15.76 7.58
CA THR A 333 13.09 15.23 7.77
C THR A 333 12.20 15.41 6.52
N GLY A 334 12.47 16.41 5.68
CA GLY A 334 11.75 16.59 4.42
C GLY A 334 11.88 15.39 3.48
N TRP A 335 12.99 14.65 3.57
CA TRP A 335 13.17 13.46 2.73
C TRP A 335 12.25 12.31 3.13
N SER A 336 12.01 12.07 4.42
CA SER A 336 11.02 11.09 4.87
C SER A 336 9.61 11.44 4.40
N VAL A 337 9.27 12.73 4.35
CA VAL A 337 7.99 13.22 3.81
C VAL A 337 7.89 12.92 2.32
N GLU A 338 8.94 13.19 1.54
CA GLU A 338 8.95 12.89 0.10
C GLU A 338 8.91 11.39 -0.21
N LEU A 339 9.59 10.56 0.57
CA LEU A 339 9.49 9.10 0.48
C LEU A 339 8.07 8.63 0.80
N ALA A 340 7.48 9.16 1.88
CA ALA A 340 6.12 8.86 2.25
C ALA A 340 5.10 9.29 1.19
N ARG A 341 5.30 10.45 0.54
CA ARG A 341 4.48 10.89 -0.61
C ARG A 341 4.63 9.98 -1.82
N MET A 342 5.88 9.67 -2.19
CA MET A 342 6.20 8.84 -3.36
C MET A 342 5.66 7.41 -3.22
N TRP A 343 5.70 6.89 -1.99
CA TRP A 343 5.16 5.60 -1.65
C TRP A 343 3.80 5.70 -0.99
N SER A 344 3.06 6.79 -1.24
CA SER A 344 1.67 7.04 -0.81
C SER A 344 1.40 6.32 0.53
N LYS A 345 2.15 6.77 1.54
CA LYS A 345 2.01 6.33 2.93
C LYS A 345 1.01 7.28 3.58
N GLU A 346 0.28 6.78 4.58
CA GLU A 346 -0.57 7.66 5.36
C GLU A 346 0.31 8.62 6.17
N LEU A 347 0.42 9.85 5.67
CA LEU A 347 1.44 10.81 6.06
C LEU A 347 0.79 11.98 6.80
N TRP A 348 1.28 12.19 8.01
CA TRP A 348 0.88 13.28 8.89
C TRP A 348 2.09 14.10 9.30
N VAL A 349 1.96 15.42 9.20
CA VAL A 349 2.95 16.38 9.68
C VAL A 349 2.33 17.23 10.78
N PHE A 350 2.94 17.23 11.96
CA PHE A 350 2.69 18.27 12.95
C PHE A 350 3.57 19.47 12.62
N ASP A 351 2.93 20.57 12.26
CA ASP A 351 3.60 21.84 12.02
C ASP A 351 3.76 22.58 13.36
N GLN A 352 5.00 22.76 13.83
CA GLN A 352 5.27 23.42 15.11
C GLN A 352 4.90 24.91 15.11
N ASP A 353 5.02 25.60 13.97
CA ASP A 353 4.71 27.04 13.86
C ASP A 353 3.20 27.25 13.88
N ARG A 354 2.46 26.38 13.17
CA ARG A 354 0.99 26.43 13.10
C ARG A 354 0.30 25.68 14.24
N ARG A 355 1.05 24.90 15.01
CA ARG A 355 0.59 24.10 16.17
C ARG A 355 -0.57 23.16 15.81
N GLY A 356 -0.46 22.47 14.69
CA GLY A 356 -1.53 21.62 14.18
C GLY A 356 -1.03 20.46 13.34
N TRP A 357 -1.83 19.39 13.29
CA TRP A 357 -1.59 18.25 12.43
C TRP A 357 -2.20 18.45 11.05
N TYR A 358 -1.44 18.06 10.03
CA TYR A 358 -1.84 18.12 8.63
C TYR A 358 -1.60 16.77 7.97
N ARG A 359 -2.64 16.23 7.34
CA ARG A 359 -2.57 15.02 6.50
C ARG A 359 -2.21 15.42 5.08
N TRP A 360 -1.35 14.63 4.43
CA TRP A 360 -1.16 14.73 3.00
C TRP A 360 -2.33 14.08 2.25
N SER A 361 -3.02 14.82 1.40
CA SER A 361 -4.15 14.28 0.61
C SER A 361 -3.73 13.58 -0.68
N GLY A 362 -2.45 13.65 -1.05
CA GLY A 362 -1.95 13.32 -2.39
C GLY A 362 -1.54 14.57 -3.18
N ILE A 363 -2.21 15.71 -2.93
CA ILE A 363 -2.01 16.97 -3.66
C ILE A 363 -1.70 18.13 -2.72
N THR A 364 -2.34 18.19 -1.54
CA THR A 364 -2.17 19.30 -0.59
C THR A 364 -2.21 18.83 0.86
N TRP A 365 -1.85 19.74 1.76
CA TRP A 365 -1.96 19.52 3.20
C TRP A 365 -3.35 19.89 3.69
N VAL A 366 -4.02 18.93 4.33
CA VAL A 366 -5.35 19.09 4.91
C VAL A 366 -5.24 19.04 6.43
N SER A 367 -5.71 20.08 7.12
CA SER A 367 -5.74 20.10 8.59
C SER A 367 -6.61 18.95 9.12
N GLY A 368 -6.15 18.27 10.17
CA GLY A 368 -6.88 17.15 10.73
C GLY A 368 -6.31 16.69 12.06
N GLN A 369 -6.75 15.52 12.51
CA GLN A 369 -6.32 14.92 13.75
C GLN A 369 -5.96 13.45 13.50
N PRO A 370 -4.67 13.06 13.62
CA PRO A 370 -4.24 11.70 13.37
C PRO A 370 -4.68 10.76 14.49
N THR A 371 -4.83 9.48 14.15
CA THR A 371 -4.86 8.38 15.12
C THR A 371 -3.97 7.27 14.60
N ILE A 372 -3.29 6.55 15.50
CA ILE A 372 -2.52 5.37 15.09
C ILE A 372 -3.52 4.25 14.83
N SER A 373 -3.58 3.81 13.57
CA SER A 373 -4.47 2.75 13.06
C SER A 373 -3.68 1.58 12.47
N SER A 374 -2.35 1.69 12.40
CA SER A 374 -1.46 0.71 11.76
C SER A 374 -0.53 -0.01 12.75
N LEU A 375 -0.21 -1.28 12.46
CA LEU A 375 0.74 -2.07 13.25
C LEU A 375 2.20 -1.65 13.05
N GLN A 376 2.51 -0.99 11.93
CA GLN A 376 3.85 -0.58 11.55
C GLN A 376 3.85 0.93 11.33
N ILE A 377 4.45 1.69 12.25
CA ILE A 377 4.43 3.16 12.20
C ILE A 377 5.84 3.72 12.15
N CYS A 378 6.03 4.86 11.49
CA CYS A 378 7.28 5.62 11.49
C CYS A 378 7.09 6.94 12.22
N GLY A 379 7.98 7.23 13.17
CA GLY A 379 8.06 8.52 13.86
C GLY A 379 9.40 9.20 13.56
N THR A 380 9.36 10.36 12.90
CA THR A 380 10.55 11.16 12.60
C THR A 380 10.24 12.65 12.73
N GLY A 381 11.25 13.51 12.64
CA GLY A 381 11.02 14.93 12.81
C GLY A 381 12.25 15.78 13.00
N THR A 382 12.00 17.01 13.40
CA THR A 382 12.99 18.01 13.78
C THR A 382 13.87 17.55 14.94
N ARG A 383 15.12 18.02 14.96
CA ARG A 383 16.02 17.91 16.12
C ARG A 383 15.72 18.93 17.21
N TYR A 384 15.03 20.01 16.85
CA TYR A 384 14.64 21.09 17.74
C TYR A 384 13.14 20.94 18.02
N LEU A 385 12.82 19.93 18.81
CA LEU A 385 11.45 19.64 19.24
C LEU A 385 11.06 20.63 20.35
N ASP A 386 9.96 21.35 20.17
CA ASP A 386 9.39 22.22 21.20
C ASP A 386 8.33 21.50 22.06
N ASP A 387 7.82 22.20 23.08
CA ASP A 387 6.83 21.64 24.00
C ASP A 387 5.49 21.31 23.30
N HIS A 388 5.14 22.03 22.23
CA HIS A 388 3.92 21.76 21.46
C HIS A 388 4.04 20.47 20.67
N GLY A 389 5.16 20.27 19.97
CA GLY A 389 5.44 19.04 19.24
C GLY A 389 5.56 17.83 20.18
N ARG A 390 6.17 18.00 21.37
CA ARG A 390 6.18 16.95 22.40
C ARG A 390 4.77 16.59 22.85
N THR A 391 3.94 17.60 23.15
CA THR A 391 2.54 17.39 23.54
C THR A 391 1.75 16.69 22.44
N ALA A 392 1.96 17.07 21.18
CA ALA A 392 1.28 16.47 20.05
C ALA A 392 1.63 14.98 19.85
N ILE A 393 2.89 14.59 20.09
CA ILE A 393 3.30 13.18 20.10
C ILE A 393 2.60 12.43 21.23
N ASP A 394 2.60 12.98 22.44
CA ASP A 394 1.95 12.36 23.60
C ASP A 394 0.45 12.18 23.38
N GLU A 395 -0.23 13.19 22.85
CA GLU A 395 -1.66 13.13 22.51
C GLU A 395 -1.97 12.11 21.40
N LEU A 396 -1.10 11.98 20.40
CA LEU A 396 -1.23 10.98 19.34
C LEU A 396 -1.26 9.55 19.91
N PHE A 397 -0.31 9.21 20.78
CA PHE A 397 -0.27 7.89 21.40
C PHE A 397 -1.39 7.71 22.42
N ALA A 398 -1.69 8.74 23.20
CA ALA A 398 -2.77 8.69 24.18
C ALA A 398 -4.11 8.40 23.50
N ARG A 399 -4.39 9.07 22.37
CA ARG A 399 -5.62 8.85 21.59
C ARG A 399 -5.74 7.43 21.05
N ALA A 400 -4.62 6.85 20.60
CA ALA A 400 -4.61 5.52 20.02
C ALA A 400 -4.70 4.39 21.07
N PHE A 401 -4.08 4.57 22.24
CA PHE A 401 -3.80 3.47 23.18
C PHE A 401 -4.28 3.68 24.61
N SER A 402 -4.92 4.81 24.95
CA SER A 402 -5.48 5.01 26.29
C SER A 402 -6.90 4.47 26.37
N GLU A 403 -7.20 3.68 27.41
CA GLU A 403 -8.57 3.25 27.70
C GLU A 403 -9.43 4.40 28.23
N PRO A 404 -10.71 4.53 27.83
CA PRO A 404 -11.66 5.41 28.49
C PRO A 404 -12.05 4.80 29.83
N GLY A 405 -11.32 5.14 30.90
CA GLY A 405 -11.72 4.69 32.24
C GLY A 405 -10.61 4.53 33.28
N ARG A 406 -9.78 5.55 33.50
CA ARG A 406 -9.09 5.71 34.79
C ARG A 406 -9.06 7.19 35.19
N ILE A 407 -10.24 7.68 35.56
CA ILE A 407 -10.33 8.84 36.44
C ILE A 407 -9.78 8.36 37.80
N ARG A 408 -8.73 9.01 38.30
CA ARG A 408 -8.29 8.87 39.68
C ARG A 408 -9.22 9.61 40.62
#